data_AF-A0A382TE54-F1
#
_entry.id   AF-A0A382TE54-F1
#
_cell.length_a   1.000
_cell.length_b   1.000
_cell.length_c   1.000
_cell.angle_alpha   90.00
_cell.angle_beta   90.00
_cell.angle_gamma   90.00
#
_symmetry.space_group_name_H-M   'P 1'
#
loop_
_entity.id
_entity.type
_entity.pdbx_description
1 polymer ?
#
loop_
_entity_poly.entity_id
_entity_poly.type
_entity_poly.pdbx_seq_one_letter_code
_entity_poly.pdbx_strand_id
1 'polypeptide(L)' 'MKLPGLQNNEALRQREFPVCAGKVYLAHAGVSPLPARVTQAIHEAASSAGLDDQEVGFSDLLRTA' A
#
# COMPACT_ATOMS: atom_id res chain seq x y z
N MET A 1 10.24 -0.87 -10.09
CA MET A 1 10.87 -2.19 -9.85
C MET A 1 10.50 -3.12 -11.00
N LYS A 2 11.42 -3.96 -11.52
CA LYS A 2 11.09 -4.97 -12.54
C LYS A 2 10.94 -6.35 -11.89
N LEU A 3 10.04 -7.17 -12.42
CA LEU A 3 9.65 -8.48 -11.86
C LEU A 3 10.83 -9.42 -11.54
N PRO A 4 11.85 -9.57 -12.42
CA PRO A 4 12.98 -10.48 -12.13
C PRO A 4 13.80 -10.08 -10.91
N GLY A 5 13.93 -8.77 -10.65
CA GLY A 5 14.65 -8.26 -9.48
C GLY A 5 13.94 -8.56 -8.16
N LEU A 6 12.60 -8.59 -8.18
CA LEU A 6 11.80 -8.99 -7.03
C LEU A 6 11.85 -10.51 -6.82
N GLN A 7 11.69 -11.30 -7.87
CA GLN A 7 11.63 -12.76 -7.78
C GLN A 7 12.94 -13.36 -7.27
N ASN A 8 14.10 -12.80 -7.63
CA ASN A 8 15.41 -13.35 -7.28
C ASN A 8 16.00 -12.82 -5.97
N ASN A 9 15.29 -11.91 -5.26
CA ASN A 9 15.80 -11.31 -4.03
C ASN A 9 14.81 -11.52 -2.88
N GLU A 10 15.11 -12.47 -1.99
CA GLU A 10 14.24 -12.82 -0.87
C GLU A 10 14.01 -11.66 0.10
N ALA A 11 15.07 -10.95 0.49
CA ALA A 11 14.95 -9.80 1.39
C ALA A 11 14.02 -8.73 0.80
N LEU A 12 14.10 -8.53 -0.53
CA LEU A 12 13.20 -7.63 -1.23
C LEU A 12 11.76 -8.15 -1.25
N ARG A 13 11.54 -9.46 -1.48
CA ARG A 13 10.20 -10.05 -1.40
C ARG A 13 9.60 -9.89 -0.01
N GLN A 14 10.35 -10.16 1.05
CA GLN A 14 9.86 -10.04 2.43
C GLN A 14 9.55 -8.59 2.79
N ARG A 15 10.37 -7.64 2.34
CA ARG A 15 10.13 -6.21 2.56
C ARG A 15 8.90 -5.70 1.82
N GLU A 16 8.78 -6.01 0.52
CA GLU A 16 7.64 -5.54 -0.28
C GLU A 16 6.38 -6.36 -0.01
N PHE A 17 6.48 -7.63 0.35
CA PHE A 17 5.36 -8.52 0.68
C PHE A 17 5.61 -9.19 2.04
N PRO A 18 5.20 -8.55 3.16
CA PRO A 18 5.45 -9.06 4.50
C PRO A 18 4.95 -10.49 4.76
N VAL A 19 3.92 -10.93 4.01
CA VAL A 19 3.41 -12.30 4.06
C VAL A 19 4.50 -13.35 3.78
N CYS A 20 5.54 -12.99 3.02
CA CYS A 20 6.65 -13.86 2.67
C CYS A 20 7.70 -14.01 3.79
N ALA A 21 7.63 -13.24 4.88
CA ALA A 21 8.61 -13.32 5.97
C ALA A 21 8.42 -14.56 6.85
N GLY A 22 7.19 -15.07 6.97
CA GLY A 22 6.87 -16.20 7.86
C GLY A 22 6.36 -17.45 7.14
N LYS A 23 6.16 -17.41 5.82
CA LYS A 23 5.63 -18.53 5.04
C LYS A 23 5.88 -18.40 3.54
N VAL A 24 5.85 -19.53 2.85
CA VAL A 24 5.71 -19.57 1.39
C VAL A 24 4.24 -19.36 1.04
N TYR A 25 3.91 -18.19 0.50
CA TYR A 25 2.55 -17.87 0.09
C TYR A 25 2.28 -18.43 -1.31
N LEU A 26 1.33 -19.36 -1.44
CA LEU A 26 0.99 -20.00 -2.72
C LEU A 26 -0.45 -19.71 -3.18
N ALA A 27 -1.23 -18.96 -2.41
CA ALA A 27 -2.66 -18.74 -2.66
C ALA A 27 -2.97 -17.59 -3.64
N HIS A 28 -2.02 -17.24 -4.53
CA HIS A 28 -2.08 -16.05 -5.39
C HIS A 28 -3.33 -15.98 -6.29
N ALA A 29 -3.84 -17.13 -6.74
CA ALA A 29 -5.02 -17.21 -7.58
C ALA A 29 -6.32 -16.91 -6.83
N GLY A 30 -6.37 -17.22 -5.53
CA GLY A 30 -7.55 -16.95 -4.69
C GLY A 30 -7.53 -15.54 -4.13
N VAL A 31 -6.36 -15.10 -3.63
CA VAL A 31 -6.16 -13.76 -3.09
C VAL A 31 -4.74 -13.32 -3.43
N SER A 32 -4.59 -12.09 -3.89
CA SER A 32 -3.26 -11.50 -4.10
C SER A 32 -2.86 -10.69 -2.87
N PRO A 33 -1.68 -10.94 -2.27
CA PRO A 33 -1.21 -10.16 -1.13
C PRO A 33 -0.85 -8.75 -1.59
N LEU A 34 -1.22 -7.75 -0.79
CA LEU A 34 -0.89 -6.36 -1.10
C LEU A 34 0.59 -6.08 -0.80
N PRO A 35 1.31 -5.38 -1.69
CA PRO A 35 2.64 -4.88 -1.39
C PRO A 35 2.60 -3.83 -0.26
N ALA A 36 3.67 -3.71 0.52
CA ALA A 36 3.81 -2.74 1.61
C ALA A 36 3.52 -1.30 1.17
N ARG A 37 3.92 -0.92 -0.06
CA ARG A 37 3.62 0.40 -0.63
C ARG A 37 2.12 0.64 -0.84
N VAL A 38 1.37 -0.38 -1.22
CA VAL A 38 -0.09 -0.27 -1.40
C VAL A 38 -0.76 -0.15 -0.03
N THR A 39 -0.35 -0.96 0.94
CA THR A 39 -0.86 -0.86 2.32
C THR A 39 -0.61 0.54 2.91
N GLN A 40 0.59 1.10 2.68
CA GLN A 40 0.92 2.45 3.14
C GLN A 40 0.02 3.51 2.49
N ALA A 41 -0.15 3.47 1.17
CA ALA A 41 -0.99 4.44 0.46
C ALA A 41 -2.46 4.36 0.91
N ILE A 42 -2.98 3.15 1.15
CA ILE A 42 -4.34 2.97 1.70
C ILE A 42 -4.45 3.56 3.10
N HIS A 43 -3.45 3.35 3.96
CA HIS A 43 -3.43 3.91 5.30
C HIS A 43 -3.40 5.44 5.29
N GLU A 44 -2.58 6.04 4.44
CA GLU A 44 -2.49 7.50 4.26
C GLU A 44 -3.83 8.05 3.78
N ALA A 45 -4.41 7.47 2.73
CA ALA A 45 -5.70 7.89 2.19
C ALA A 45 -6.82 7.81 3.25
N ALA A 46 -6.89 6.72 4.01
CA ALA A 46 -7.88 6.55 5.07
C ALA A 46 -7.68 7.56 6.21
N SER A 47 -6.43 7.87 6.56
CA SER A 47 -6.10 8.83 7.61
C SER A 47 -6.48 10.26 7.20
N SER A 48 -6.11 10.69 5.98
CA SER A 48 -6.52 11.98 5.41
C SER A 48 -8.04 12.09 5.30
N ALA A 49 -8.72 11.00 4.97
CA ALA A 49 -10.17 10.99 4.88
C ALA A 49 -10.87 11.26 6.22
N GLY A 50 -10.25 10.87 7.35
CA GLY A 50 -10.75 11.21 8.68
C GLY A 50 -10.55 12.68 9.09
N LEU A 51 -9.77 13.45 8.33
CA LEU A 51 -9.41 14.84 8.61
C LEU A 51 -10.04 15.85 7.65
N ASP A 52 -11.09 15.44 6.92
CA ASP A 52 -11.76 16.26 5.90
C ASP A 52 -10.82 16.73 4.77
N ASP A 53 -9.77 15.93 4.49
CA ASP A 53 -8.75 16.20 3.47
C ASP A 53 -8.85 15.18 2.31
N GLN A 54 -10.10 14.87 1.93
CA GLN A 54 -10.40 13.92 0.85
C GLN A 54 -10.33 14.59 -0.53
N GLU A 55 -10.51 15.91 -0.56
CA GLU A 55 -10.59 16.71 -1.77
C GLU A 55 -9.48 17.75 -1.79
N VAL A 56 -8.70 17.76 -2.87
CA VAL A 56 -7.67 18.77 -3.07
C VAL A 56 -8.32 20.09 -3.46
N GLY A 57 -8.15 21.12 -2.61
CA GLY A 57 -8.61 22.49 -2.87
C GLY A 57 -10.01 22.82 -2.37
N PHE A 58 -10.80 21.84 -1.91
CA PHE A 58 -12.13 22.12 -1.34
C PHE A 58 -12.04 22.60 0.11
N SER A 59 -11.09 22.08 0.90
CA SER A 59 -10.90 22.50 2.29
C SER A 59 -10.49 23.97 2.41
N ASP A 60 -9.78 24.53 1.43
CA ASP A 60 -9.45 25.96 1.37
C ASP A 60 -10.70 26.83 1.10
N LEU A 61 -11.63 26.35 0.25
CA LEU A 61 -12.92 26.99 0.03
C LEU A 61 -13.73 27.06 1.33
N LEU A 62 -13.75 25.96 2.10
CA LEU A 62 -14.50 25.86 3.37
C LEU A 62 -13.90 26.72 4.50
N ARG A 63 -12.59 26.97 4.51
CA ARG A 63 -11.93 27.81 5.53
C ARG A 63 -12.11 29.31 5.31
N THR A 64 -12.53 29.71 4.11
CA THR A 64 -12.67 31.11 3.71
C THR A 64 -14.13 31.59 3.80
N ALA A 65 -15.07 30.69 4.10
CA ALA A 65 -16.50 30.98 4.33
C ALA A 65 -16.80 31.21 5.82
#